data_AF-A0A7X7S9K3-F1
#
_entry.id   AF-A0A7X7S9K3-F1
#
_cell.length_a   1.000
_cell.length_b   1.000
_cell.length_c   1.000
_cell.angle_alpha   90.00
_cell.angle_beta   90.00
_cell.angle_gamma   90.00
#
_symmetry.space_group_name_H-M   'P 1'
#
loop_
_entity.id
_entity.type
_entity.pdbx_description
1 polymer ?
#
loop_
_entity_poly.entity_id
_entity_poly.type
_entity_poly.pdbx_seq_one_letter_code
_entity_poly.pdbx_strand_id
1 'polypeptide(L)'
;MAGWDFKHMGLVELTGEWEFYWKQFLYPEDFQLEAYLPNKEYLHVPRQWNSGHDGVPFFEQGYATYRLIIIDPTDEPRSIKIPAIRTAYDLWINGELKISNGIVSDNPTEAVPSGTPQVIIFNPRQDYNEIIFHVANFNHKKGGILESIFYGDVRQIHSLENQKQRIEAVLFGILLIIGLYNVKLYQIRRKESAPLFFGLICLLLGFRIVLLGETLMAHWIPGLSWDNMIRMEYLTMFLSLPLFVLFVQSLYPKETNEVVNKVLIAIPMVLSTGVLFP
;
A
#
# COMPACT_ATOMS: atom_id res chain seq x y z
N MET A 1 -19.92 5.72 16.10
CA MET A 1 -18.78 6.01 17.00
C MET A 1 -19.18 6.81 18.26
N ALA A 2 -20.43 6.74 18.72
CA ALA A 2 -20.82 7.49 19.92
C ALA A 2 -20.08 6.94 21.16
N GLY A 3 -19.28 7.78 21.83
CA GLY A 3 -18.59 7.45 23.08
C GLY A 3 -17.17 6.88 22.94
N TRP A 4 -16.51 6.99 21.77
CA TRP A 4 -15.10 6.60 21.66
C TRP A 4 -14.20 7.60 22.38
N ASP A 5 -13.40 7.10 23.34
CA ASP A 5 -12.42 7.90 24.06
C ASP A 5 -11.02 7.65 23.50
N PHE A 6 -10.52 8.58 22.68
CA PHE A 6 -9.19 8.47 22.07
C PHE A 6 -8.06 8.41 23.10
N LYS A 7 -8.25 8.98 24.30
CA LYS A 7 -7.24 8.98 25.35
C LYS A 7 -7.08 7.60 26.01
N HIS A 8 -8.16 6.82 26.08
CA HIS A 8 -8.18 5.52 26.75
C HIS A 8 -8.27 4.31 25.79
N MET A 9 -8.94 4.47 24.65
CA MET A 9 -9.15 3.41 23.66
C MET A 9 -8.17 3.49 22.48
N GLY A 10 -7.48 4.62 22.31
CA GLY A 10 -6.47 4.79 21.26
C GLY A 10 -7.06 5.13 19.89
N LEU A 11 -6.28 4.82 18.84
CA LEU A 11 -6.65 5.03 17.45
C LEU A 11 -7.88 4.20 17.07
N VAL A 12 -8.71 4.76 16.19
CA VAL A 12 -9.85 4.06 15.60
C VAL A 12 -9.48 3.60 14.20
N GLU A 13 -9.71 2.32 13.92
CA GLU A 13 -9.81 1.87 12.53
C GLU A 13 -11.20 2.22 12.00
N LEU A 14 -11.27 2.91 10.86
CA LEU A 14 -12.51 3.22 10.16
C LEU A 14 -13.05 2.00 9.40
N THR A 15 -13.09 0.85 10.09
CA THR A 15 -13.58 -0.43 9.57
C THR A 15 -15.09 -0.53 9.73
N GLY A 16 -15.74 -1.23 8.80
CA GLY A 16 -17.19 -1.41 8.82
C GLY A 16 -17.85 -1.08 7.49
N GLU A 17 -19.16 -0.87 7.53
CA GLU A 17 -19.96 -0.55 6.34
C GLU A 17 -19.83 0.92 5.97
N TRP A 18 -19.40 1.17 4.73
CA TRP A 18 -19.38 2.49 4.12
C TRP A 18 -20.47 2.58 3.07
N GLU A 19 -21.09 3.74 2.91
CA GLU A 19 -21.95 3.99 1.75
C GLU A 19 -21.09 3.88 0.49
N PHE A 20 -21.57 3.14 -0.50
CA PHE A 20 -20.83 2.82 -1.71
C PHE A 20 -21.69 3.09 -2.94
N TYR A 21 -21.11 3.79 -3.90
CA TYR A 21 -21.76 4.19 -5.14
C TYR A 21 -20.87 3.80 -6.33
N TRP A 22 -21.21 2.68 -6.97
CA TRP A 22 -20.44 2.17 -8.10
C TRP A 22 -20.64 3.03 -9.35
N LYS A 23 -19.53 3.33 -10.05
CA LYS A 23 -19.47 4.15 -11.27
C LYS A 23 -20.14 5.52 -11.13
N GLN A 24 -19.97 6.14 -9.97
CA GLN A 24 -20.46 7.47 -9.68
C GLN A 24 -19.42 8.23 -8.86
N PHE A 25 -19.11 9.46 -9.25
CA PHE A 25 -18.43 10.44 -8.41
C PHE A 25 -19.47 11.41 -7.87
N LEU A 26 -19.80 11.24 -6.58
CA LEU A 26 -20.75 12.09 -5.88
C LEU A 26 -19.98 13.06 -4.98
N TYR A 27 -20.19 14.34 -5.19
CA TYR A 27 -19.54 15.41 -4.45
C TYR A 27 -20.36 15.78 -3.21
N PRO A 28 -19.76 16.49 -2.24
CA PRO A 28 -20.45 16.88 -1.00
C PRO A 28 -21.82 17.56 -1.22
N GLU A 29 -21.96 18.33 -2.30
CA GLU A 29 -23.20 19.01 -2.67
C GLU A 29 -24.31 18.04 -3.09
N ASP A 30 -23.96 16.91 -3.72
CA ASP A 30 -24.91 15.89 -4.18
C ASP A 30 -25.63 15.22 -3.01
N PHE A 31 -24.97 15.12 -1.85
CA PHE A 31 -25.53 14.54 -0.63
C PHE A 31 -26.49 15.49 0.10
N GLN A 32 -26.49 16.78 -0.19
CA GLN A 32 -27.42 17.75 0.42
C GLN A 32 -28.84 17.64 -0.17
N LEU A 33 -28.97 17.06 -1.37
CA LEU A 33 -30.24 16.88 -2.09
C LEU A 33 -30.92 15.53 -1.78
N GLU A 34 -30.59 14.97 -0.61
CA GLU A 34 -30.77 13.63 0.00
C GLU A 34 -31.99 12.75 -0.38
N ALA A 35 -33.00 13.27 -1.09
CA ALA A 35 -34.24 12.56 -1.36
C ALA A 35 -34.07 11.33 -2.28
N TYR A 36 -33.11 11.27 -3.20
CA TYR A 36 -32.92 10.10 -4.09
C TYR A 36 -31.51 10.07 -4.70
N LEU A 37 -30.52 9.55 -3.97
CA LEU A 37 -29.29 9.07 -4.62
C LEU A 37 -29.52 7.62 -5.09
N PRO A 38 -29.61 7.37 -6.40
CA PRO A 38 -29.86 6.02 -6.92
C PRO A 38 -28.67 5.09 -6.66
N ASN A 39 -28.97 3.81 -6.44
CA ASN A 39 -27.98 2.73 -6.29
C ASN A 39 -27.02 2.91 -5.11
N LYS A 40 -27.51 3.44 -3.99
CA LYS A 40 -26.80 3.42 -2.71
C LYS A 40 -26.66 1.97 -2.23
N GLU A 41 -25.42 1.51 -2.13
CA GLU A 41 -25.07 0.22 -1.53
C GLU A 41 -24.24 0.44 -0.27
N TYR A 42 -24.00 -0.63 0.48
CA TYR A 42 -23.05 -0.62 1.60
C TYR A 42 -21.94 -1.63 1.32
N LEU A 43 -20.69 -1.18 1.41
CA LEU A 43 -19.54 -2.05 1.27
C LEU A 43 -18.69 -2.01 2.54
N HIS A 44 -18.39 -3.19 3.05
CA HIS A 44 -17.43 -3.34 4.13
C HIS A 44 -16.05 -2.85 3.69
N VAL A 45 -15.42 -1.99 4.49
CA VAL A 45 -14.04 -1.52 4.32
C VAL A 45 -13.22 -1.96 5.54
N PRO A 46 -11.99 -2.47 5.36
CA PRO A 46 -11.31 -2.69 4.09
C PRO A 46 -11.80 -3.92 3.34
N ARG A 47 -11.97 -3.81 2.02
CA ARG A 47 -12.30 -4.93 1.13
C ARG A 47 -12.02 -4.57 -0.32
N GLN A 48 -11.66 -5.58 -1.11
CA GLN A 48 -11.64 -5.47 -2.57
C GLN A 48 -13.06 -5.36 -3.10
N TRP A 49 -13.37 -4.33 -3.88
CA TRP A 49 -14.72 -4.18 -4.44
C TRP A 49 -15.05 -5.30 -5.43
N ASN A 50 -14.06 -5.94 -6.06
CA ASN A 50 -14.32 -7.02 -7.03
C ASN A 50 -15.01 -8.22 -6.39
N SER A 51 -14.97 -8.35 -5.06
CA SER A 51 -15.73 -9.37 -4.32
C SER A 51 -17.24 -9.14 -4.35
N GLY A 52 -17.68 -7.98 -4.83
CA GLY A 52 -19.09 -7.66 -5.03
C GLY A 52 -19.85 -7.30 -3.76
N HIS A 53 -21.10 -6.90 -3.96
CA HIS A 53 -22.15 -6.86 -2.95
C HIS A 53 -23.12 -8.02 -3.23
N ASP A 54 -23.60 -8.71 -2.20
CA ASP A 54 -24.52 -9.86 -2.31
C ASP A 54 -24.13 -10.97 -3.29
N GLY A 55 -22.83 -11.18 -3.50
CA GLY A 55 -22.29 -12.23 -4.36
C GLY A 55 -22.21 -11.87 -5.85
N VAL A 56 -22.57 -10.64 -6.24
CA VAL A 56 -22.38 -10.14 -7.62
C VAL A 56 -21.09 -9.32 -7.69
N PRO A 57 -20.03 -9.81 -8.35
CA PRO A 57 -18.75 -9.13 -8.39
C PRO A 57 -18.83 -7.83 -9.21
N PHE A 58 -18.24 -6.76 -8.69
CA PHE A 58 -17.94 -5.58 -9.50
C PHE A 58 -16.77 -5.86 -10.45
N PHE A 59 -16.71 -5.12 -11.56
CA PHE A 59 -15.56 -5.19 -12.45
C PHE A 59 -14.28 -4.77 -11.71
N GLU A 60 -13.16 -5.39 -12.08
CA GLU A 60 -11.86 -5.09 -11.46
C GLU A 60 -11.47 -3.62 -11.67
N GLN A 61 -11.79 -3.12 -12.86
CA GLN A 61 -11.57 -1.75 -13.27
C GLN A 61 -12.87 -0.94 -13.19
N GLY A 62 -12.75 0.29 -12.72
CA GLY A 62 -13.85 1.22 -12.57
C GLY A 62 -13.53 2.29 -11.55
N TYR A 63 -14.58 3.00 -11.15
CA TYR A 63 -14.49 4.07 -10.19
C TYR A 63 -15.73 4.06 -9.29
N ALA A 64 -15.61 4.63 -8.11
CA ALA A 64 -16.68 4.65 -7.13
C ALA A 64 -16.54 5.80 -6.14
N THR A 65 -17.66 6.13 -5.50
CA THR A 65 -17.69 6.98 -4.30
C THR A 65 -17.91 6.11 -3.07
N TYR A 66 -17.07 6.31 -2.07
CA TYR A 66 -17.24 5.80 -0.71
C TYR A 66 -17.57 6.96 0.21
N ARG A 67 -18.55 6.79 1.10
CA ARG A 67 -18.90 7.81 2.10
C ARG A 67 -19.06 7.19 3.48
N LEU A 68 -18.47 7.84 4.47
CA LEU A 68 -18.59 7.50 5.89
C LEU A 68 -18.88 8.75 6.70
N ILE A 69 -19.84 8.64 7.61
CA ILE A 69 -20.10 9.66 8.63
C ILE A 69 -19.52 9.18 9.96
N ILE A 70 -18.61 9.98 10.54
CA ILE A 70 -18.08 9.75 11.89
C ILE A 70 -18.56 10.83 12.84
N ILE A 71 -18.62 10.52 14.13
CA ILE A 71 -19.02 11.49 15.17
C ILE A 71 -17.78 11.74 16.03
N ASP A 72 -17.38 13.00 16.15
CA ASP A 72 -16.30 13.43 17.05
C ASP A 72 -16.85 14.51 18.00
N PRO A 73 -16.78 14.31 19.33
CA PRO A 73 -17.32 15.27 20.28
C PRO A 73 -16.43 16.52 20.47
N THR A 74 -15.28 16.58 19.80
CA THR A 74 -14.28 17.65 19.96
C THR A 74 -14.07 18.42 18.66
N ASP A 75 -13.51 19.62 18.77
CA ASP A 75 -12.97 20.44 17.67
C ASP A 75 -11.43 20.47 17.67
N GLU A 76 -10.79 19.68 18.53
CA GLU A 76 -9.35 19.55 18.59
C GLU A 76 -8.81 18.92 17.28
N PRO A 77 -7.62 19.31 16.81
CA PRO A 77 -7.06 18.73 15.60
C PRO A 77 -6.98 17.20 15.65
N ARG A 78 -7.46 16.56 14.60
CA ARG A 78 -7.43 15.10 14.40
C ARG A 78 -6.63 14.78 13.16
N SER A 79 -6.19 13.52 13.09
CA SER A 79 -5.51 12.99 11.93
C SER A 79 -6.27 11.81 11.33
N ILE A 80 -6.20 11.71 10.01
CA ILE A 80 -6.54 10.49 9.26
C ILE A 80 -5.26 9.99 8.62
N LYS A 81 -4.90 8.73 8.90
CA LYS A 81 -3.85 8.01 8.18
C LYS A 81 -4.50 7.11 7.14
N ILE A 82 -4.16 7.36 5.88
CA ILE A 82 -4.58 6.58 4.72
C ILE A 82 -3.39 5.71 4.32
N PRO A 83 -3.53 4.37 4.32
CA PRO A 83 -2.49 3.47 3.86
C PRO A 83 -2.24 3.62 2.35
N ALA A 84 -1.30 2.83 1.81
CA ALA A 84 -1.01 2.82 0.37
C ALA A 84 -2.18 2.24 -0.44
N ILE A 85 -3.16 3.07 -0.80
CA ILE A 85 -4.19 2.71 -1.77
C ILE A 85 -3.55 2.80 -3.16
N ARG A 86 -3.19 1.67 -3.78
CA ARG A 86 -2.42 1.60 -5.04
C ARG A 86 -3.22 1.96 -6.31
N THR A 87 -4.20 2.84 -6.17
CA THR A 87 -5.09 3.36 -7.23
C THR A 87 -5.18 4.88 -7.08
N ALA A 88 -5.93 5.58 -7.93
CA ALA A 88 -6.14 7.01 -7.72
C ALA A 88 -7.25 7.23 -6.68
N TYR A 89 -7.11 8.25 -5.82
CA TYR A 89 -8.22 8.70 -4.99
C TYR A 89 -8.18 10.19 -4.67
N ASP A 90 -9.37 10.75 -4.43
CA ASP A 90 -9.59 12.07 -3.84
C ASP A 90 -10.26 11.88 -2.49
N LEU A 91 -9.77 12.58 -1.48
CA LEU A 91 -10.35 12.61 -0.14
C LEU A 91 -11.00 13.97 0.11
N TRP A 92 -12.29 13.94 0.38
CA TRP A 92 -13.05 15.09 0.85
C TRP A 92 -13.41 14.89 2.31
N ILE A 93 -13.24 15.93 3.11
CA ILE A 93 -13.65 15.95 4.52
C ILE A 93 -14.50 17.20 4.73
N ASN A 94 -15.72 17.02 5.22
CA ASN A 94 -16.62 18.11 5.58
C ASN A 94 -16.87 19.12 4.44
N GLY A 95 -16.94 18.63 3.20
CA GLY A 95 -17.15 19.46 2.01
C GLY A 95 -15.89 20.01 1.34
N GLU A 96 -14.71 19.79 1.92
CA GLU A 96 -13.45 20.32 1.39
C GLU A 96 -12.56 19.20 0.87
N LEU A 97 -12.03 19.35 -0.35
CA LEU A 97 -11.01 18.45 -0.91
C LEU A 97 -9.70 18.63 -0.12
N LYS A 98 -9.30 17.57 0.59
CA LYS A 98 -8.09 17.59 1.43
C LYS A 98 -6.85 17.09 0.70
N ILE A 99 -6.99 16.07 -0.14
CA ILE A 99 -5.87 15.52 -0.89
C ILE A 99 -6.36 14.78 -2.13
N SER A 100 -5.57 14.87 -3.20
CA SER A 100 -5.65 14.02 -4.38
C SER A 100 -4.39 13.17 -4.46
N ASN A 101 -4.53 11.86 -4.47
CA ASN A 101 -3.42 10.91 -4.61
C ASN A 101 -3.48 10.29 -6.00
N GLY A 102 -2.69 10.84 -6.92
CA GLY A 102 -2.81 10.53 -8.35
C GLY A 102 -3.82 11.46 -9.05
N ILE A 103 -4.33 11.04 -10.20
CA ILE A 103 -5.39 11.73 -10.94
C ILE A 103 -6.61 10.83 -10.93
N VAL A 104 -7.68 11.26 -10.26
CA VAL A 104 -8.98 10.59 -10.29
C VAL A 104 -9.73 11.03 -11.53
N SER A 105 -10.18 10.05 -12.32
CA SER A 105 -11.01 10.27 -13.51
C SER A 105 -11.91 9.05 -13.70
N ASP A 106 -13.03 9.24 -14.39
CA ASP A 106 -13.89 8.15 -14.87
C ASP A 106 -13.40 7.59 -16.21
N ASN A 107 -12.44 8.29 -16.85
CA ASN A 107 -11.78 7.89 -18.07
C ASN A 107 -10.47 7.11 -17.78
N PRO A 108 -10.36 5.84 -18.24
CA PRO A 108 -9.17 5.03 -18.07
C PRO A 108 -7.86 5.66 -18.58
N THR A 109 -7.91 6.52 -19.60
CA THR A 109 -6.71 7.13 -20.19
C THR A 109 -6.20 8.34 -19.41
N GLU A 110 -7.04 8.93 -18.57
CA GLU A 110 -6.72 10.13 -17.78
C GLU A 110 -6.40 9.80 -16.33
N ALA A 111 -6.93 8.68 -15.82
CA ALA A 111 -6.67 8.25 -14.46
C ALA A 111 -5.19 7.84 -14.28
N VAL A 112 -4.57 8.40 -13.24
CA VAL A 112 -3.16 8.10 -12.91
C VAL A 112 -3.09 7.61 -11.46
N PRO A 113 -2.68 6.36 -11.21
CA PRO A 113 -2.62 5.82 -9.85
C PRO A 113 -1.45 6.41 -9.05
N SER A 114 -1.61 6.47 -7.74
CA SER A 114 -0.52 6.73 -6.79
C SER A 114 -0.83 6.00 -5.49
N GLY A 115 0.14 5.28 -4.93
CA GLY A 115 -0.01 4.59 -3.65
C GLY A 115 0.87 5.17 -2.56
N THR A 116 1.15 6.48 -2.62
CA THR A 116 1.83 7.18 -1.53
C THR A 116 0.89 7.26 -0.33
N PRO A 117 1.22 6.70 0.84
CA PRO A 117 0.43 6.84 2.06
C PRO A 117 0.29 8.31 2.45
N GLN A 118 -0.85 8.68 3.04
CA GLN A 118 -1.14 10.06 3.41
C GLN A 118 -1.50 10.17 4.88
N VAL A 119 -1.05 11.24 5.52
CA VAL A 119 -1.54 11.66 6.84
C VAL A 119 -2.10 13.06 6.72
N ILE A 120 -3.41 13.19 6.93
CA ILE A 120 -4.13 14.45 6.83
C ILE A 120 -4.50 14.92 8.23
N ILE A 121 -4.10 16.14 8.58
CA ILE A 121 -4.54 16.81 9.81
C ILE A 121 -5.69 17.74 9.46
N PHE A 122 -6.79 17.67 10.21
CA PHE A 122 -7.92 18.58 10.06
C PHE A 122 -8.60 18.84 11.39
N ASN A 123 -9.42 19.89 11.45
CA ASN A 123 -10.25 20.18 12.61
C ASN A 123 -11.64 19.58 12.39
N PRO A 124 -12.06 18.59 13.19
CA PRO A 124 -13.39 18.04 13.12
C PRO A 124 -14.46 19.07 13.54
N ARG A 125 -15.68 18.87 13.06
CA ARG A 125 -16.90 19.51 13.57
C ARG A 125 -17.33 18.76 14.84
N GLN A 126 -17.82 19.49 15.84
CA GLN A 126 -18.34 18.95 17.12
C GLN A 126 -19.73 18.29 16.94
N ASP A 127 -19.87 17.42 15.95
CA ASP A 127 -21.06 16.62 15.70
C ASP A 127 -20.67 15.52 14.69
N TYR A 128 -21.28 15.53 13.50
CA TYR A 128 -20.93 14.64 12.41
C TYR A 128 -19.81 15.23 11.55
N ASN A 129 -18.92 14.35 11.10
CA ASN A 129 -17.88 14.63 10.15
C ASN A 129 -18.05 13.68 8.97
N GLU A 130 -18.16 14.27 7.78
CA GLU A 130 -18.35 13.54 6.53
C GLU A 130 -16.99 13.28 5.88
N ILE A 131 -16.73 12.02 5.56
CA ILE A 131 -15.55 11.57 4.82
C ILE A 131 -16.05 10.97 3.51
N ILE A 132 -15.62 11.53 2.39
CA ILE A 132 -15.91 11.00 1.06
C ILE A 132 -14.59 10.65 0.37
N PHE A 133 -14.51 9.44 -0.15
CA PHE A 133 -13.44 9.02 -1.04
C PHE A 133 -14.01 8.83 -2.45
N HIS A 134 -13.41 9.50 -3.43
CA HIS A 134 -13.54 9.11 -4.83
C HIS A 134 -12.37 8.19 -5.15
N VAL A 135 -12.64 6.98 -5.64
CA VAL A 135 -11.59 6.01 -5.98
C VAL A 135 -11.71 5.65 -7.44
N ALA A 136 -10.61 5.74 -8.20
CA ALA A 136 -10.53 5.31 -9.58
C ALA A 136 -9.43 4.27 -9.76
N ASN A 137 -9.79 3.10 -10.29
CA ASN A 137 -8.87 2.01 -10.57
C ASN A 137 -9.01 1.53 -12.01
N PHE A 138 -8.02 1.85 -12.84
CA PHE A 138 -7.91 1.29 -14.20
C PHE A 138 -6.58 0.55 -14.42
N ASN A 139 -5.64 0.65 -13.48
CA ASN A 139 -4.28 0.16 -13.64
C ASN A 139 -3.97 -1.06 -12.76
N HIS A 140 -4.86 -1.42 -11.84
CA HIS A 140 -4.64 -2.49 -10.87
C HIS A 140 -5.76 -3.54 -10.88
N LYS A 141 -5.43 -4.81 -10.62
CA LYS A 141 -6.41 -5.91 -10.58
C LYS A 141 -7.31 -5.88 -9.35
N LYS A 142 -6.82 -5.28 -8.27
CA LYS A 142 -7.57 -5.13 -7.01
C LYS A 142 -7.99 -3.67 -6.86
N GLY A 143 -9.28 -3.41 -7.00
CA GLY A 143 -9.87 -2.10 -6.76
C GLY A 143 -10.47 -1.96 -5.35
N GLY A 144 -10.68 -0.72 -4.94
CA GLY A 144 -11.26 -0.36 -3.65
C GLY A 144 -10.23 -0.08 -2.56
N ILE A 145 -10.73 0.13 -1.35
CA ILE A 145 -9.94 0.43 -0.15
C ILE A 145 -9.58 -0.90 0.53
N LEU A 146 -8.34 -1.37 0.30
CA LEU A 146 -7.89 -2.72 0.68
C LEU A 146 -7.26 -2.82 2.08
N GLU A 147 -6.98 -1.68 2.70
CA GLU A 147 -6.31 -1.58 3.99
C GLU A 147 -7.06 -0.58 4.89
N SER A 148 -7.05 -0.81 6.20
CA SER A 148 -7.77 0.02 7.16
C SER A 148 -7.25 1.46 7.15
N ILE A 149 -8.19 2.41 7.11
CA ILE A 149 -7.91 3.82 7.35
C ILE A 149 -7.95 4.06 8.86
N PHE A 150 -6.99 4.80 9.40
CA PHE A 150 -6.92 5.08 10.84
C PHE A 150 -7.32 6.53 11.11
N TYR A 151 -8.09 6.75 12.16
CA TYR A 151 -8.50 8.06 12.67
C TYR A 151 -8.13 8.21 14.14
N GLY A 152 -7.66 9.39 14.54
CA GLY A 152 -7.45 9.69 15.95
C GLY A 152 -6.59 10.92 16.21
N ASP A 153 -6.02 11.01 17.41
CA ASP A 153 -5.17 12.12 17.80
C ASP A 153 -3.93 12.21 16.90
N VAL A 154 -3.54 13.44 16.54
CA VAL A 154 -2.33 13.72 15.74
C VAL A 154 -1.09 13.04 16.33
N ARG A 155 -0.94 13.09 17.65
CA ARG A 155 0.21 12.47 18.35
C ARG A 155 0.20 10.95 18.26
N GLN A 156 -0.98 10.33 18.29
CA GLN A 156 -1.11 8.87 18.21
C GLN A 156 -0.76 8.37 16.81
N ILE A 157 -1.28 9.03 15.78
CA ILE A 157 -0.95 8.68 14.39
C ILE A 157 0.54 8.89 14.12
N HIS A 158 1.12 10.01 14.56
CA HIS A 158 2.55 10.24 14.44
C HIS A 158 3.37 9.19 15.20
N SER A 159 2.93 8.75 16.39
CA SER A 159 3.60 7.68 17.12
C SER A 159 3.53 6.33 16.38
N LEU A 160 2.39 6.01 15.77
CA LEU A 160 2.20 4.81 14.95
C LEU A 160 3.18 4.78 13.77
N GLU A 161 3.30 5.88 13.03
CA GLU A 161 4.24 5.98 11.90
C GLU A 161 5.69 5.86 12.34
N ASN A 162 6.09 6.57 13.41
CA ASN A 162 7.44 6.48 13.94
C ASN A 162 7.79 5.07 14.43
N GLN A 163 6.83 4.36 15.02
CA GLN A 163 7.06 2.98 15.44
C GLN A 163 7.28 2.06 14.25
N LYS A 164 6.46 2.18 13.19
CA LYS A 164 6.62 1.42 11.95
C LYS A 164 7.98 1.69 11.30
N GLN A 165 8.35 2.95 11.13
CA GLN A 165 9.64 3.35 10.58
C GLN A 165 10.82 2.80 11.39
N ARG A 166 10.75 2.83 12.73
CA ARG A 166 11.81 2.28 13.59
C ARG A 166 11.98 0.77 13.39
N ILE A 167 10.88 0.02 13.32
CA ILE A 167 10.93 -1.44 13.10
C ILE A 167 11.53 -1.73 11.72
N GLU A 168 11.07 -1.05 10.68
CA GLU A 168 11.59 -1.22 9.32
C GLU A 168 13.09 -0.87 9.24
N ALA A 169 13.53 0.21 9.89
CA ALA A 169 14.94 0.61 9.93
C ALA A 169 15.83 -0.41 10.67
N VAL A 170 15.34 -0.97 11.78
CA VAL A 170 16.05 -2.03 12.53
C VAL A 170 16.18 -3.29 11.67
N LEU A 171 15.09 -3.74 11.04
CA LEU A 171 15.11 -4.92 10.17
C LEU A 171 16.04 -4.71 8.96
N PHE A 172 15.98 -3.54 8.32
CA PHE A 172 16.91 -3.16 7.27
C PHE A 172 18.36 -3.22 7.73
N GLY A 173 18.67 -2.62 8.89
CA GLY A 173 20.02 -2.64 9.47
C GLY A 173 20.53 -4.05 9.75
N ILE A 174 19.72 -4.92 10.33
CA ILE A 174 20.08 -6.33 10.60
C ILE A 174 20.38 -7.05 9.29
N LEU A 175 19.52 -6.95 8.29
CA LEU A 175 19.71 -7.60 6.99
C LEU A 175 20.91 -7.04 6.22
N LEU A 176 21.16 -5.74 6.33
CA LEU A 176 22.33 -5.09 5.74
C LEU A 176 23.62 -5.64 6.36
N ILE A 177 23.70 -5.74 7.68
CA ILE A 177 24.87 -6.27 8.39
C ILE A 177 25.09 -7.74 8.03
N ILE A 178 24.06 -8.58 8.09
CA ILE A 178 24.15 -10.01 7.73
C ILE A 178 24.56 -10.16 6.27
N GLY A 179 23.97 -9.36 5.38
CA GLY A 179 24.26 -9.37 3.94
C GLY A 179 25.72 -9.04 3.65
N LEU A 180 26.20 -7.90 4.15
CA LEU A 180 27.59 -7.46 3.97
C LEU A 180 28.59 -8.43 4.61
N TYR A 181 28.28 -8.97 5.79
CA TYR A 181 29.11 -9.97 6.44
C TYR A 181 29.28 -11.22 5.56
N ASN A 182 28.19 -11.74 5.00
CA ASN A 182 28.22 -12.96 4.18
C ASN A 182 28.89 -12.73 2.81
N VAL A 183 28.69 -11.56 2.20
CA VAL A 183 29.45 -11.16 1.01
C VAL A 183 30.95 -11.08 1.32
N LYS A 184 31.33 -10.52 2.47
CA LYS A 184 32.73 -10.46 2.90
C LYS A 184 33.29 -11.86 3.19
N LEU A 185 32.50 -12.74 3.80
CA LEU A 185 32.88 -14.12 4.07
C LEU A 185 33.17 -14.87 2.77
N TYR A 186 32.37 -14.68 1.73
CA TYR A 186 32.65 -15.22 0.38
C TYR A 186 33.97 -14.69 -0.18
N GLN A 187 34.27 -13.39 -0.01
CA GLN A 187 35.54 -12.83 -0.48
C GLN A 187 36.76 -13.52 0.15
N ILE A 188 36.64 -13.96 1.41
CA ILE A 188 37.67 -14.70 2.15
C ILE A 188 37.68 -16.18 1.73
N ARG A 189 36.50 -16.79 1.59
CA ARG A 189 36.30 -18.21 1.27
C ARG A 189 35.71 -18.40 -0.12
N ARG A 190 36.43 -17.97 -1.15
CA ARG A 190 35.95 -18.00 -2.56
C ARG A 190 35.51 -19.37 -3.07
N LYS A 191 35.92 -20.46 -2.41
CA LYS A 191 35.50 -21.85 -2.73
C LYS A 191 34.07 -22.16 -2.28
N GLU A 192 33.52 -21.44 -1.30
CA GLU A 192 32.17 -21.61 -0.78
C GLU A 192 31.28 -20.51 -1.36
N SER A 193 30.48 -20.79 -2.38
CA SER A 193 29.61 -19.77 -3.01
C SER A 193 28.31 -19.50 -2.23
N ALA A 194 27.92 -20.38 -1.30
CA ALA A 194 26.69 -20.24 -0.51
C ALA A 194 26.60 -18.92 0.29
N PRO A 195 27.66 -18.46 0.99
CA PRO A 195 27.65 -17.16 1.66
C PRO A 195 27.40 -15.99 0.70
N LEU A 196 27.85 -16.05 -0.57
CA LEU A 196 27.58 -14.97 -1.52
C LEU A 196 26.08 -14.84 -1.78
N PHE A 197 25.44 -15.94 -2.16
CA PHE A 197 24.02 -15.92 -2.53
C PHE A 197 23.14 -15.60 -1.33
N PHE A 198 23.45 -16.16 -0.16
CA PHE A 198 22.77 -15.79 1.08
C PHE A 198 22.92 -14.29 1.40
N GLY A 199 24.14 -13.76 1.27
CA GLY A 199 24.40 -12.34 1.48
C GLY A 199 23.61 -11.45 0.52
N LEU A 200 23.55 -11.80 -0.77
CA LEU A 200 22.76 -11.10 -1.77
C LEU A 200 21.26 -11.17 -1.50
N ILE A 201 20.73 -12.31 -1.03
CA ILE A 201 19.33 -12.44 -0.60
C ILE A 201 19.05 -11.50 0.56
N CYS A 202 19.90 -11.46 1.59
CA CYS A 202 19.72 -10.55 2.72
C CYS A 202 19.72 -9.08 2.28
N LEU A 203 20.66 -8.67 1.42
CA LEU A 203 20.71 -7.31 0.88
C LEU A 203 19.45 -6.98 0.05
N LEU A 204 19.00 -7.92 -0.79
CA LEU A 204 17.79 -7.76 -1.60
C LEU A 204 16.55 -7.62 -0.72
N LEU A 205 16.42 -8.45 0.33
CA LEU A 205 15.32 -8.38 1.29
C LEU A 205 15.35 -7.09 2.11
N GLY A 206 16.53 -6.64 2.53
CA GLY A 206 16.69 -5.35 3.19
C GLY A 206 16.22 -4.22 2.30
N PHE A 207 16.68 -4.18 1.05
CA PHE A 207 16.23 -3.19 0.08
C PHE A 207 14.72 -3.28 -0.19
N ARG A 208 14.17 -4.50 -0.24
CA ARG A 208 12.73 -4.74 -0.40
C ARG A 208 11.90 -4.22 0.78
N ILE A 209 12.39 -4.30 2.02
CA ILE A 209 11.72 -3.69 3.19
C ILE A 209 11.63 -2.18 3.04
N VAL A 210 12.70 -1.52 2.57
CA VAL A 210 12.69 -0.07 2.34
C VAL A 210 11.74 0.31 1.21
N LEU A 211 11.71 -0.47 0.12
CA LEU A 211 10.82 -0.28 -1.02
C LEU A 211 9.32 -0.43 -0.67
N LEU A 212 8.98 -1.47 0.10
CA LEU A 212 7.61 -1.73 0.53
C LEU A 212 7.19 -0.88 1.73
N GLY A 213 8.18 -0.36 2.47
CA GLY A 213 7.95 0.50 3.61
C GLY A 213 7.21 1.75 3.19
N GLU A 214 6.10 2.02 3.86
CA GLU A 214 5.20 3.14 3.56
C GLU A 214 5.88 4.51 3.63
N THR A 215 6.98 4.62 4.39
CA THR A 215 7.49 5.92 4.80
C THR A 215 8.99 6.09 4.60
N LEU A 216 9.80 5.03 4.72
CA LEU A 216 11.27 5.13 4.58
C LEU A 216 11.71 5.55 3.18
N MET A 217 11.17 4.92 2.13
CA MET A 217 11.54 5.25 0.76
C MET A 217 11.16 6.69 0.39
N ALA A 218 9.95 7.13 0.75
CA ALA A 218 9.49 8.49 0.48
C ALA A 218 10.40 9.57 1.11
N HIS A 219 10.97 9.29 2.30
CA HIS A 219 11.88 10.21 2.97
C HIS A 219 13.32 10.14 2.45
N TRP A 220 13.80 8.95 2.08
CA TRP A 220 15.21 8.76 1.69
C TRP A 220 15.50 9.07 0.22
N ILE A 221 14.51 8.88 -0.66
CA ILE A 221 14.65 9.14 -2.10
C ILE A 221 13.48 10.01 -2.57
N PRO A 222 13.46 11.31 -2.20
CA PRO A 222 12.41 12.22 -2.66
C PRO A 222 12.50 12.38 -4.19
N GLY A 223 11.36 12.29 -4.87
CA GLY A 223 11.25 12.50 -6.32
C GLY A 223 11.37 11.25 -7.20
N LEU A 224 11.46 10.05 -6.60
CA LEU A 224 11.31 8.81 -7.34
C LEU A 224 9.87 8.68 -7.89
N SER A 225 9.71 8.48 -9.20
CA SER A 225 8.38 8.29 -9.79
C SER A 225 7.71 7.00 -9.30
N TRP A 226 6.39 7.02 -9.20
CA TRP A 226 5.56 5.87 -8.84
C TRP A 226 5.89 4.63 -9.69
N ASP A 227 6.02 4.80 -11.00
CA ASP A 227 6.37 3.71 -11.92
C ASP A 227 7.73 3.09 -11.60
N ASN A 228 8.74 3.90 -11.28
CA ASN A 228 10.07 3.38 -10.93
C ASN A 228 10.05 2.63 -9.60
N MET A 229 9.26 3.10 -8.63
CA MET A 229 9.07 2.40 -7.36
C MET A 229 8.44 1.01 -7.59
N ILE A 230 7.37 0.94 -8.38
CA ILE A 230 6.73 -0.32 -8.78
C ILE A 230 7.72 -1.23 -9.49
N ARG A 231 8.49 -0.71 -10.46
CA ARG A 231 9.50 -1.50 -11.19
C ARG A 231 10.53 -2.10 -10.24
N MET A 232 11.04 -1.33 -9.28
CA MET A 232 11.98 -1.85 -8.28
C MET A 232 11.34 -2.89 -7.35
N GLU A 233 10.08 -2.72 -6.95
CA GLU A 233 9.33 -3.71 -6.17
C GLU A 233 9.21 -5.05 -6.92
N TYR A 234 8.88 -5.01 -8.21
CA TYR A 234 8.83 -6.21 -9.06
C TYR A 234 10.21 -6.82 -9.30
N LEU A 235 11.24 -6.00 -9.56
CA LEU A 235 12.61 -6.49 -9.73
C LEU A 235 13.11 -7.22 -8.50
N THR A 236 12.90 -6.65 -7.30
CA THR A 236 13.27 -7.35 -6.07
C THR A 236 12.46 -8.63 -5.84
N MET A 237 11.22 -8.71 -6.32
CA MET A 237 10.42 -9.92 -6.27
C MET A 237 10.99 -10.98 -7.21
N PHE A 238 11.24 -10.63 -8.46
CA PHE A 238 11.71 -11.58 -9.47
C PHE A 238 13.16 -12.02 -9.26
N LEU A 239 14.03 -11.17 -8.72
CA LEU A 239 15.42 -11.53 -8.39
C LEU A 239 15.53 -12.44 -7.16
N SER A 240 14.52 -12.47 -6.28
CA SER A 240 14.55 -13.27 -5.05
C SER A 240 14.62 -14.78 -5.33
N LEU A 241 13.86 -15.26 -6.32
CA LEU A 241 13.79 -16.69 -6.65
C LEU A 241 15.10 -17.20 -7.29
N PRO A 242 15.68 -16.57 -8.32
CA PRO A 242 16.98 -16.96 -8.86
C PRO A 242 18.09 -17.00 -7.80
N LEU A 243 18.16 -15.99 -6.92
CA LEU A 243 19.16 -15.97 -5.84
C LEU A 243 18.94 -17.12 -4.85
N PHE A 244 17.69 -17.42 -4.50
CA PHE A 244 17.36 -18.55 -3.64
C PHE A 244 17.73 -19.89 -4.28
N VAL A 245 17.45 -20.08 -5.58
CA VAL A 245 17.84 -21.29 -6.32
C VAL A 245 19.36 -21.45 -6.34
N LEU A 246 20.11 -20.38 -6.65
CA LEU A 246 21.57 -20.40 -6.64
C LEU A 246 22.14 -20.71 -5.25
N PHE A 247 21.51 -20.20 -4.19
CA PHE A 247 21.85 -20.54 -2.81
C PHE A 247 21.66 -22.04 -2.53
N VAL A 248 20.50 -22.62 -2.86
CA VAL A 248 20.24 -24.05 -2.65
C VAL A 248 21.20 -24.92 -3.47
N GLN A 249 21.44 -24.58 -4.73
CA GLN A 249 22.43 -25.27 -5.58
C GLN A 249 23.84 -25.26 -4.98
N SER A 250 24.24 -24.14 -4.37
CA SER A 250 25.57 -24.02 -3.76
C SER A 250 25.74 -24.84 -2.47
N LEU A 251 24.65 -25.13 -1.76
CA LEU A 251 24.66 -25.98 -0.57
C LEU A 251 24.54 -27.47 -0.91
N TYR A 252 23.69 -27.81 -1.88
CA TYR A 252 23.34 -29.19 -2.21
C TYR A 252 23.54 -29.50 -3.71
N PRO A 253 24.76 -29.33 -4.27
CA PRO A 253 24.98 -29.44 -5.70
C PRO A 253 24.61 -30.81 -6.29
N LYS A 254 24.60 -31.88 -5.47
CA LYS A 254 24.25 -33.24 -5.89
C LYS A 254 22.76 -33.58 -5.78
N GLU A 255 21.97 -32.77 -5.08
CA GLU A 255 20.55 -33.04 -4.82
C GLU A 255 19.62 -32.17 -5.68
N THR A 256 20.17 -31.18 -6.38
CA THR A 256 19.39 -30.29 -7.24
C THR A 256 19.43 -30.72 -8.72
N ASN A 257 18.30 -30.61 -9.41
CA ASN A 257 18.21 -30.89 -10.83
C ASN A 257 18.58 -29.65 -11.67
N GLU A 258 19.62 -29.75 -12.49
CA GLU A 258 20.12 -28.62 -13.31
C GLU A 258 19.07 -28.03 -14.25
N VAL A 259 18.20 -28.85 -14.83
CA VAL A 259 17.17 -28.39 -15.78
C VAL A 259 16.12 -27.58 -15.05
N VAL A 260 15.63 -28.09 -13.92
CA VAL A 260 14.65 -27.39 -13.06
C VAL A 260 15.21 -26.05 -12.60
N ASN A 261 16.46 -26.03 -12.14
CA ASN A 261 17.11 -24.80 -11.70
C ASN A 261 17.25 -23.76 -12.83
N LYS A 262 17.67 -24.19 -14.04
CA LYS A 262 17.77 -23.29 -15.19
C LYS A 262 16.42 -22.67 -15.54
N VAL A 263 15.33 -23.45 -15.48
CA VAL A 263 13.97 -22.93 -15.72
C VAL A 263 13.56 -21.92 -14.64
N LEU A 264 13.76 -22.26 -13.36
CA LEU A 264 13.43 -21.39 -12.23
C LEU A 264 14.25 -20.09 -12.20
N ILE A 265 15.44 -20.08 -12.81
CA ILE A 265 16.25 -18.86 -12.99
C ILE A 265 15.83 -18.09 -14.25
N ALA A 266 15.59 -18.78 -15.37
CA ALA A 266 15.30 -18.13 -16.65
C ALA A 266 13.97 -17.37 -16.65
N ILE A 267 12.91 -17.97 -16.09
CA ILE A 267 11.57 -17.35 -16.10
C ILE A 267 11.58 -15.98 -15.38
N PRO A 268 12.06 -15.85 -14.12
CA PRO A 268 12.08 -14.56 -13.44
C PRO A 268 13.05 -13.55 -14.08
N MET A 269 14.15 -14.00 -14.71
CA MET A 269 15.06 -13.12 -15.43
C MET A 269 14.40 -12.50 -16.67
N VAL A 270 13.62 -13.27 -17.42
CA VAL A 270 12.82 -12.76 -18.54
C VAL A 270 11.77 -11.76 -18.05
N LEU A 271 11.06 -12.07 -16.96
CA LEU A 271 10.11 -11.14 -16.34
C LEU A 271 10.79 -9.85 -15.88
N SER A 272 11.99 -9.95 -15.29
CA SER A 272 12.79 -8.79 -14.86
C SER A 272 13.17 -7.89 -16.04
N THR A 273 13.53 -8.47 -17.20
CA THR A 273 13.81 -7.68 -18.41
C THR A 273 12.58 -6.97 -18.93
N GLY A 274 11.40 -7.61 -18.91
CA GLY A 274 10.14 -6.95 -19.32
C GLY A 274 9.73 -5.79 -18.39
N VAL A 275 10.10 -5.85 -17.10
CA VAL A 275 9.88 -4.73 -16.16
C VAL A 275 10.80 -3.53 -16.45
N LEU A 276 12.03 -3.79 -16.90
CA LEU A 276 13.01 -2.74 -17.22
C LEU A 276 12.76 -2.10 -18.59
N PHE A 277 12.29 -2.88 -19.56
CA PHE A 277 12.06 -2.48 -20.94
C PHE A 277 10.60 -2.75 -21.31
N PRO A 278 9.68 -1.78 -21.05
CA PRO A 278 8.27 -1.89 -21.43
C PRO A 278 8.06 -1.88 -22.94
#